data_AF-A0A016VJ99-F1
#
_entry.id   AF-A0A016VJ99-F1
#
_cell.length_a   1.000
_cell.length_b   1.000
_cell.length_c   1.000
_cell.angle_alpha   90.00
_cell.angle_beta   90.00
_cell.angle_gamma   90.00
#
_symmetry.space_group_name_H-M   'P 1'
#
loop_
_entity.id
_entity.type
_entity.pdbx_description
1 polymer ?
#
loop_
_entity_poly.entity_id
_entity_poly.type
_entity_poly.pdbx_seq_one_letter_code
_entity_poly.pdbx_strand_id
1 'polypeptide(L)'
;MNLGTYNVRTLNSETALSFLFDELHNIKIDIVTVCETRRRKDMSVKWNGGWEVTLGAAKNGVGGVGFIVLPTVTSRIISMEIVSHRLAILKLRIGKSSAMKVVAVYAPTSAASDDEIEEFYEELHRHLRQKSTYTVVLGDFNAKLGSGYSEDTFIGKFGYGARNERGQRLADFAECTKLYVVNTFFQKRPGRRWTWRAPNDRTRNEIDFVLCDKKRIVKDVSVIAESKVCVHSDHRLIRAKIVVDLREESRRLARASQRRKPQQFSEALFTQAVEHVRWSMYVEDIDGAYDSILEKLQKCRSLATVKREGQCRKRLTEATLQMLSERRKLANAGNTGLEYKILCKELRRWMADDYENFRKERLQKAAEDRASLKKA
;
A
#
# COMPACT_ATOMS: atom_id res chain seq x y z
N MET A 1 11.77 -7.88 13.66
CA MET A 1 12.62 -7.53 12.50
C MET A 1 12.49 -6.04 12.27
N ASN A 2 13.59 -5.36 11.99
CA ASN A 2 13.65 -3.93 11.69
C ASN A 2 14.06 -3.77 10.23
N LEU A 3 13.22 -3.10 9.46
CA LEU A 3 13.53 -2.73 8.08
C LEU A 3 13.94 -1.27 8.07
N GLY A 4 14.89 -0.89 7.23
CA GLY A 4 15.26 0.51 7.03
C GLY A 4 15.30 0.88 5.57
N THR A 5 15.21 2.18 5.30
CA THR A 5 15.44 2.74 3.96
C THR A 5 16.33 3.95 4.03
N TYR A 6 17.27 4.04 3.08
CA TYR A 6 18.20 5.15 3.03
C TYR A 6 18.59 5.54 1.61
N ASN A 7 18.32 6.80 1.26
CA ASN A 7 18.94 7.42 0.10
C ASN A 7 20.37 7.85 0.47
N VAL A 8 21.36 7.17 -0.11
CA VAL A 8 22.78 7.35 0.22
C VAL A 8 23.47 8.36 -0.70
N ARG A 9 22.76 8.92 -1.69
CA ARG A 9 23.24 9.75 -2.81
C ARG A 9 24.29 9.11 -3.72
N THR A 10 25.26 8.39 -3.17
CA THR A 10 26.27 7.64 -3.92
C THR A 10 26.82 6.50 -3.07
N LEU A 11 26.94 5.33 -3.69
CA LEU A 11 27.56 4.13 -3.13
C LEU A 11 28.38 3.43 -4.22
N ASN A 12 29.11 4.24 -4.99
CA ASN A 12 29.79 3.83 -6.22
C ASN A 12 31.13 3.12 -5.97
N SER A 13 31.76 3.33 -4.81
CA SER A 13 33.02 2.71 -4.41
C SER A 13 32.82 1.70 -3.27
N GLU A 14 33.78 0.78 -3.12
CA GLU A 14 33.83 -0.14 -1.97
C GLU A 14 34.14 0.58 -0.66
N THR A 15 34.90 1.68 -0.72
CA THR A 15 35.19 2.53 0.46
C THR A 15 33.92 3.16 1.03
N ALA A 16 33.04 3.70 0.17
CA ALA A 16 31.76 4.26 0.60
C ALA A 16 30.84 3.17 1.20
N LEU A 17 30.89 1.96 0.63
CA LEU A 17 30.15 0.82 1.14
C LEU A 17 30.67 0.39 2.53
N SER A 18 31.99 0.27 2.70
CA SER A 18 32.61 -0.04 4.00
C SER A 18 32.24 0.99 5.07
N PHE A 19 32.33 2.28 4.74
CA PHE A 19 31.97 3.36 5.66
C PHE A 19 30.50 3.28 6.08
N LEU A 20 29.59 2.97 5.14
CA LEU A 20 28.17 2.77 5.47
C LEU A 20 27.97 1.57 6.42
N PHE A 21 28.74 0.49 6.28
CA PHE A 21 28.68 -0.64 7.20
C PHE A 21 29.09 -0.26 8.63
N ASP A 22 30.15 0.53 8.78
CA ASP A 22 30.62 0.97 10.09
C ASP A 22 29.55 1.83 10.81
N GLU A 23 28.90 2.73 10.07
CA GLU A 23 27.79 3.55 10.60
C GLU A 23 26.55 2.70 10.96
N LEU A 24 26.24 1.70 10.14
CA LEU A 24 25.09 0.81 10.37
C LEU A 24 25.32 -0.19 11.52
N HIS A 25 26.57 -0.52 11.85
CA HIS A 25 26.91 -1.52 12.87
C HIS A 25 26.22 -1.26 14.22
N ASN A 26 26.10 0.01 14.62
CA ASN A 26 25.52 0.41 15.90
C ASN A 26 23.98 0.62 15.83
N ILE A 27 23.38 0.36 14.68
CA ILE A 27 21.98 0.64 14.42
C ILE A 27 21.22 -0.68 14.29
N LYS A 28 20.22 -0.85 15.16
CA LYS A 28 19.35 -2.04 15.16
C LYS A 28 18.41 -2.05 13.95
N ILE A 29 18.93 -2.39 12.78
CA ILE A 29 18.21 -2.63 11.53
C ILE A 29 18.70 -3.95 10.98
N ASP A 30 17.79 -4.82 10.55
CA ASP A 30 18.13 -6.16 10.02
C ASP A 30 18.28 -6.14 8.49
N ILE A 31 17.53 -5.27 7.81
CA ILE A 31 17.58 -5.10 6.35
C ILE A 31 17.48 -3.61 6.05
N VAL A 32 18.43 -3.09 5.28
CA VAL A 32 18.41 -1.71 4.78
C VAL A 32 18.18 -1.75 3.27
N THR A 33 17.15 -1.06 2.80
CA THR A 33 16.99 -0.71 1.39
C THR A 33 17.80 0.55 1.12
N VAL A 34 18.60 0.54 0.06
CA VAL A 34 19.37 1.72 -0.35
C VAL A 34 18.92 2.19 -1.73
N CYS A 35 18.91 3.49 -1.93
CA CYS A 35 18.67 4.12 -3.23
C CYS A 35 19.72 5.19 -3.54
N GLU A 36 19.80 5.58 -4.81
CA GLU A 36 20.88 6.40 -5.37
C GLU A 36 22.27 5.81 -5.13
N THR A 37 22.44 4.51 -5.36
CA THR A 37 23.76 3.87 -5.26
C THR A 37 24.72 4.39 -6.35
N ARG A 38 24.19 4.85 -7.48
CA ARG A 38 24.96 5.42 -8.62
C ARG A 38 26.09 4.50 -9.11
N ARG A 39 25.95 3.18 -8.94
CA ARG A 39 26.93 2.18 -9.41
C ARG A 39 26.87 2.01 -10.92
N ARG A 40 28.00 1.71 -11.54
CA ARG A 40 28.06 1.43 -13.00
C ARG A 40 27.61 0.01 -13.36
N LYS A 41 27.71 -0.93 -12.42
CA LYS A 41 27.37 -2.34 -12.59
C LYS A 41 26.65 -2.86 -11.36
N ASP A 42 25.80 -3.86 -11.58
CA ASP A 42 25.19 -4.63 -10.50
C ASP A 42 26.27 -5.28 -9.66
N MET A 43 26.00 -5.40 -8.37
CA MET A 43 26.87 -6.02 -7.39
C MET A 43 26.02 -6.96 -6.54
N SER A 44 26.45 -8.21 -6.43
CA SER A 44 25.93 -9.15 -5.46
C SER A 44 27.11 -9.79 -4.75
N VAL A 45 27.26 -9.52 -3.46
CA VAL A 45 28.43 -9.93 -2.69
C VAL A 45 28.04 -10.30 -1.27
N LYS A 46 28.71 -11.32 -0.74
CA LYS A 46 28.74 -11.60 0.70
C LYS A 46 29.85 -10.76 1.30
N TRP A 47 29.49 -9.72 2.04
CA TRP A 47 30.44 -8.82 2.66
C TRP A 47 31.00 -9.43 3.95
N ASN A 48 32.16 -8.93 4.37
CA ASN A 48 32.85 -9.36 5.57
C ASN A 48 31.90 -9.33 6.79
N GLY A 49 31.92 -10.39 7.60
CA GLY A 49 30.99 -10.56 8.73
C GLY A 49 29.66 -11.23 8.37
N GLY A 50 29.46 -11.69 7.13
CA GLY A 50 28.31 -12.52 6.73
C GLY A 50 27.09 -11.74 6.23
N TRP A 51 27.27 -10.45 5.91
CA TRP A 51 26.20 -9.62 5.36
C TRP A 51 25.99 -9.96 3.89
N GLU A 52 24.74 -9.95 3.44
CA GLU A 52 24.44 -10.11 2.02
C GLU A 52 24.05 -8.77 1.40
N VAL A 53 24.73 -8.40 0.32
CA VAL A 53 24.56 -7.12 -0.37
C VAL A 53 24.17 -7.39 -1.80
N THR A 54 23.10 -6.73 -2.25
CA THR A 54 22.70 -6.71 -3.66
C THR A 54 22.37 -5.28 -4.05
N LEU A 55 23.18 -4.70 -4.94
CA LEU A 55 23.03 -3.32 -5.41
C LEU A 55 22.91 -3.31 -6.93
N GLY A 56 21.88 -2.67 -7.44
CA GLY A 56 21.65 -2.46 -8.87
C GLY A 56 22.45 -1.29 -9.43
N ALA A 57 22.77 -1.39 -10.71
CA ALA A 57 23.38 -0.34 -11.50
C ALA A 57 22.43 0.84 -11.71
N ALA A 58 23.01 2.02 -11.79
CA ALA A 58 22.32 3.22 -12.22
C ALA A 58 22.27 3.28 -13.75
N LYS A 59 21.18 3.85 -14.29
CA LYS A 59 21.04 4.13 -15.71
C LYS A 59 21.50 5.56 -15.96
N ASN A 60 22.51 5.75 -16.80
CA ASN A 60 23.10 7.08 -17.09
C ASN A 60 23.51 7.85 -15.82
N GLY A 61 24.00 7.15 -14.79
CA GLY A 61 24.37 7.74 -13.50
C GLY A 61 23.21 8.10 -12.57
N VAL A 62 21.96 7.82 -12.98
CA VAL A 62 20.75 8.07 -12.18
C VAL A 62 20.19 6.78 -11.59
N GLY A 63 19.84 6.83 -10.31
CA GLY A 63 19.25 5.72 -9.56
C GLY A 63 20.28 4.72 -9.05
N GLY A 64 19.95 3.44 -9.20
CA GLY A 64 20.59 2.35 -8.49
C GLY A 64 19.90 2.15 -7.13
N VAL A 65 19.39 0.94 -6.93
CA VAL A 65 18.67 0.53 -5.71
C VAL A 65 19.18 -0.81 -5.25
N GLY A 66 18.97 -1.15 -3.98
CA GLY A 66 19.44 -2.44 -3.49
C GLY A 66 19.09 -2.72 -2.04
N PHE A 67 19.67 -3.81 -1.56
CA PHE A 67 19.52 -4.31 -0.21
C PHE A 67 20.87 -4.56 0.43
N ILE A 68 20.95 -4.24 1.72
CA ILE A 68 22.01 -4.66 2.63
C ILE A 68 21.32 -5.45 3.74
N VAL A 69 21.68 -6.73 3.88
CA VAL A 69 20.98 -7.68 4.76
C VAL A 69 21.93 -8.22 5.82
N LEU A 70 21.52 -8.14 7.10
CA LEU A 70 22.34 -8.59 8.22
C LEU A 70 22.46 -10.10 8.27
N PRO A 71 23.59 -10.64 8.77
CA PRO A 71 23.84 -12.07 8.90
C PRO A 71 22.75 -12.85 9.65
N THR A 72 22.08 -12.19 10.61
CA THR A 72 21.02 -12.78 11.44
C THR A 72 19.75 -13.12 10.64
N VAL A 73 19.56 -12.52 9.47
CA VAL A 73 18.37 -12.69 8.63
C VAL A 73 18.69 -13.24 7.23
N THR A 74 19.95 -13.39 6.85
CA THR A 74 20.36 -13.93 5.52
C THR A 74 19.82 -15.34 5.27
N SER A 75 19.80 -16.20 6.29
CA SER A 75 19.24 -17.56 6.19
C SER A 75 17.75 -17.60 5.83
N ARG A 76 17.04 -16.47 5.93
CA ARG A 76 15.63 -16.33 5.57
C ARG A 76 15.42 -15.84 4.14
N ILE A 77 16.47 -15.43 3.43
CA ILE A 77 16.37 -14.94 2.04
C ILE A 77 15.89 -16.09 1.14
N ILE A 78 14.88 -15.80 0.34
CA ILE A 78 14.38 -16.68 -0.72
C ILE A 78 14.94 -16.21 -2.07
N SER A 79 14.87 -14.90 -2.35
CA SER A 79 15.50 -14.29 -3.51
C SER A 79 15.75 -12.79 -3.28
N MET A 80 16.77 -12.27 -3.96
CA MET A 80 17.07 -10.84 -4.09
C MET A 80 17.26 -10.53 -5.57
N GLU A 81 16.43 -9.65 -6.11
CA GLU A 81 16.34 -9.36 -7.53
C GLU A 81 16.37 -7.85 -7.75
N ILE A 82 17.27 -7.39 -8.63
CA ILE A 82 17.22 -6.03 -9.18
C ILE A 82 16.30 -6.10 -10.39
N VAL A 83 15.18 -5.38 -10.33
CA VAL A 83 14.20 -5.34 -11.42
C VAL A 83 14.59 -4.25 -12.42
N SER A 84 14.93 -3.08 -11.88
CA SER A 84 15.35 -1.92 -12.67
C SER A 84 16.26 -1.04 -11.82
N HIS A 85 16.85 -0.01 -12.42
CA HIS A 85 17.62 1.03 -11.71
C HIS A 85 16.82 1.79 -10.64
N ARG A 86 15.50 1.58 -10.53
CA ARG A 86 14.60 2.20 -9.55
C ARG A 86 13.84 1.21 -8.66
N LEU A 87 13.91 -0.08 -8.96
CA LEU A 87 13.13 -1.10 -8.28
C LEU A 87 13.96 -2.35 -7.98
N ALA A 88 13.96 -2.78 -6.73
CA ALA A 88 14.53 -4.07 -6.34
C ALA A 88 13.57 -4.81 -5.40
N ILE A 89 13.60 -6.13 -5.43
CA ILE A 89 12.69 -7.00 -4.67
C ILE A 89 13.50 -8.02 -3.87
N LEU A 90 13.21 -8.08 -2.58
CA LEU A 90 13.71 -9.08 -1.65
C LEU A 90 12.53 -9.92 -1.14
N LYS A 91 12.60 -11.23 -1.29
CA LYS A 91 11.63 -12.18 -0.73
C LYS A 91 12.26 -12.89 0.47
N LEU A 92 11.55 -12.88 1.60
CA LEU A 92 11.99 -13.47 2.86
C LEU A 92 11.01 -14.51 3.36
N ARG A 93 11.52 -15.61 3.91
CA ARG A 93 10.76 -16.60 4.66
C ARG A 93 10.49 -16.10 6.08
N ILE A 94 9.22 -15.96 6.45
CA ILE A 94 8.79 -15.51 7.79
C ILE A 94 8.31 -16.68 8.64
N GLY A 95 7.57 -17.61 8.05
CA GLY A 95 7.08 -18.83 8.69
C GLY A 95 7.12 -20.00 7.71
N LYS A 96 6.58 -21.17 8.11
CA LYS A 96 6.57 -22.39 7.27
C LYS A 96 5.93 -22.17 5.89
N SER A 97 4.81 -21.43 5.86
CA SER A 97 4.03 -21.13 4.64
C SER A 97 3.81 -19.63 4.44
N SER A 98 4.65 -18.79 5.03
CA SER A 98 4.49 -17.33 4.99
C SER A 98 5.77 -16.65 4.54
N ALA A 99 5.62 -15.75 3.56
CA ALA A 99 6.72 -14.97 3.00
C ALA A 99 6.42 -13.47 3.05
N MET A 100 7.48 -12.68 3.22
CA MET A 100 7.43 -11.23 3.12
C MET A 100 8.16 -10.78 1.87
N LYS A 101 7.51 -9.95 1.08
CA LYS A 101 8.09 -9.25 -0.07
C LYS A 101 8.44 -7.83 0.36
N VAL A 102 9.72 -7.51 0.33
CA VAL A 102 10.27 -6.18 0.58
C VAL A 102 10.66 -5.59 -0.77
N VAL A 103 10.14 -4.42 -1.09
CA VAL A 103 10.39 -3.74 -2.37
C VAL A 103 11.12 -2.44 -2.09
N ALA A 104 12.34 -2.30 -2.60
CA ALA A 104 13.12 -1.07 -2.54
C ALA A 104 12.79 -0.21 -3.76
N VAL A 105 12.48 1.08 -3.54
CA VAL A 105 12.08 2.00 -4.61
C VAL A 105 12.90 3.29 -4.62
N TYR A 106 13.07 3.83 -5.82
CA TYR A 106 13.51 5.21 -6.04
C TYR A 106 12.67 5.88 -7.14
N ALA A 107 11.65 6.63 -6.73
CA ALA A 107 10.75 7.27 -7.67
C ALA A 107 11.47 8.37 -8.47
N PRO A 108 11.04 8.66 -9.72
CA PRO A 108 11.62 9.72 -10.52
C PRO A 108 11.54 11.10 -9.85
N THR A 109 12.57 11.93 -10.05
CA THR A 109 12.68 13.28 -9.49
C THR A 109 11.70 14.26 -10.12
N SER A 110 11.59 15.49 -9.60
CA SER A 110 10.74 16.54 -10.16
C SER A 110 11.03 16.90 -11.63
N ALA A 111 12.27 16.71 -12.10
CA ALA A 111 12.68 16.94 -13.47
C ALA A 111 12.31 15.80 -14.46
N ALA A 112 11.82 14.67 -13.94
CA ALA A 112 11.43 13.53 -14.76
C ALA A 112 10.17 13.85 -15.58
N SER A 113 10.07 13.27 -16.77
CA SER A 113 8.88 13.41 -17.61
C SER A 113 7.68 12.69 -16.98
N ASP A 114 6.47 13.08 -17.38
CA ASP A 114 5.25 12.37 -16.94
C ASP A 114 5.29 10.88 -17.34
N ASP A 115 5.88 10.56 -18.49
CA ASP A 115 6.03 9.18 -18.98
C ASP A 115 6.92 8.34 -18.06
N GLU A 116 8.07 8.88 -17.62
CA GLU A 116 8.97 8.17 -16.70
C GLU A 116 8.31 7.90 -15.34
N ILE A 117 7.45 8.82 -14.88
CA ILE A 117 6.72 8.64 -13.63
C ILE A 117 5.65 7.56 -13.78
N GLU A 118 4.90 7.56 -14.87
CA GLU A 118 3.88 6.54 -15.13
C GLU A 118 4.53 5.16 -15.27
N GLU A 119 5.61 5.03 -16.05
CA GLU A 119 6.37 3.79 -16.22
C GLU A 119 6.81 3.21 -14.87
N PHE A 120 7.33 4.06 -13.97
CA PHE A 120 7.72 3.67 -12.62
C PHE A 120 6.54 3.10 -11.81
N TYR A 121 5.39 3.79 -11.78
CA TYR A 121 4.23 3.33 -11.02
C TYR A 121 3.57 2.09 -11.63
N GLU A 122 3.56 1.95 -12.95
CA GLU A 122 3.11 0.74 -13.64
C GLU A 122 4.02 -0.45 -13.35
N GLU A 123 5.34 -0.25 -13.37
CA GLU A 123 6.33 -1.27 -13.02
C GLU A 123 6.19 -1.72 -11.56
N LEU A 124 6.09 -0.76 -10.63
CA LEU A 124 5.86 -1.07 -9.23
C LEU A 124 4.54 -1.82 -9.05
N HIS A 125 3.46 -1.36 -9.67
CA HIS A 125 2.15 -2.01 -9.61
C HIS A 125 2.20 -3.46 -10.12
N ARG A 126 2.90 -3.71 -11.25
CA ARG A 126 3.09 -5.05 -11.83
C ARG A 126 3.71 -6.01 -10.82
N HIS A 127 4.75 -5.58 -10.12
CA HIS A 127 5.43 -6.41 -9.12
C HIS A 127 4.65 -6.54 -7.82
N LEU A 128 3.80 -5.57 -7.48
CA LEU A 128 2.88 -5.69 -6.34
C LEU A 128 1.80 -6.75 -6.58
N ARG A 129 1.36 -6.99 -7.82
CA ARG A 129 0.37 -8.05 -8.15
C ARG A 129 0.85 -9.46 -7.79
N GLN A 130 2.15 -9.72 -7.81
CA GLN A 130 2.71 -10.99 -7.35
C GLN A 130 2.42 -11.15 -5.85
N LYS A 131 1.50 -12.05 -5.50
CA LYS A 131 1.03 -12.16 -4.12
C LYS A 131 2.13 -12.66 -3.19
N SER A 132 2.18 -12.08 -2.00
CA SER A 132 2.98 -12.56 -0.86
C SER A 132 2.14 -12.42 0.41
N THR A 133 2.55 -13.06 1.51
CA THR A 133 1.80 -12.99 2.76
C THR A 133 1.85 -11.59 3.38
N TYR A 134 2.97 -10.89 3.22
CA TYR A 134 3.20 -9.53 3.70
C TYR A 134 3.97 -8.77 2.64
N THR A 135 3.52 -7.58 2.29
CA THR A 135 4.23 -6.71 1.35
C THR A 135 4.61 -5.41 2.03
N VAL A 136 5.89 -5.06 1.94
CA VAL A 136 6.43 -3.78 2.42
C VAL A 136 7.18 -3.12 1.27
N VAL A 137 6.86 -1.87 0.98
CA VAL A 137 7.59 -1.03 0.00
C VAL A 137 8.30 0.07 0.76
N LEU A 138 9.57 0.29 0.47
CA LEU A 138 10.48 1.15 1.21
C LEU A 138 11.30 1.95 0.20
N GLY A 139 11.41 3.26 0.39
CA GLY A 139 12.25 4.04 -0.49
C GLY A 139 11.92 5.51 -0.51
N ASP A 140 12.61 6.21 -1.39
CA ASP A 140 12.37 7.60 -1.71
C ASP A 140 11.32 7.70 -2.83
N PHE A 141 10.19 8.32 -2.51
CA PHE A 141 9.10 8.52 -3.46
C PHE A 141 9.11 9.89 -4.13
N ASN A 142 10.06 10.77 -3.79
CA ASN A 142 10.14 12.12 -4.33
C ASN A 142 8.80 12.89 -4.26
N ALA A 143 8.01 12.62 -3.21
CA ALA A 143 6.62 13.06 -3.07
C ALA A 143 6.38 13.69 -1.70
N LYS A 144 5.64 14.80 -1.63
CA LYS A 144 5.21 15.40 -0.35
C LYS A 144 3.78 14.98 -0.09
N LEU A 145 3.60 13.97 0.76
CA LEU A 145 2.28 13.39 1.00
C LEU A 145 1.40 14.26 1.92
N GLY A 146 2.01 14.94 2.89
CA GLY A 146 1.28 15.66 3.93
C GLY A 146 0.42 14.76 4.80
N SER A 147 -0.41 15.37 5.64
CA SER A 147 -1.37 14.64 6.47
C SER A 147 -2.51 14.05 5.65
N GLY A 148 -2.98 12.87 6.06
CA GLY A 148 -4.19 12.25 5.52
C GLY A 148 -5.45 13.01 5.98
N TYR A 149 -6.48 12.96 5.15
CA TYR A 149 -7.80 13.51 5.46
C TYR A 149 -8.62 12.54 6.32
N SER A 150 -9.78 12.98 6.81
CA SER A 150 -10.67 12.15 7.65
C SER A 150 -11.16 10.87 6.95
N GLU A 151 -11.29 10.92 5.63
CA GLU A 151 -11.72 9.83 4.77
C GLU A 151 -10.59 8.91 4.29
N ASP A 152 -9.33 9.32 4.43
CA ASP A 152 -8.19 8.53 3.97
C ASP A 152 -8.03 7.28 4.83
N THR A 153 -8.17 6.11 4.20
CA THR A 153 -7.96 4.82 4.90
C THR A 153 -6.49 4.45 4.95
N PHE A 154 -5.75 4.76 3.87
CA PHE A 154 -4.38 4.31 3.66
C PHE A 154 -3.32 5.36 4.07
N ILE A 155 -3.77 6.56 4.41
CA ILE A 155 -2.92 7.67 4.87
C ILE A 155 -3.39 8.08 6.26
N GLY A 156 -2.45 8.23 7.17
CA GLY A 156 -2.70 8.63 8.54
C GLY A 156 -2.66 10.15 8.73
N LYS A 157 -3.24 10.60 9.83
CA LYS A 157 -3.41 12.01 10.21
C LYS A 157 -2.12 12.76 10.60
N PHE A 158 -0.97 12.09 10.56
CA PHE A 158 0.27 12.62 11.12
C PHE A 158 1.37 12.83 10.06
N GLY A 159 1.03 13.02 8.80
CA GLY A 159 2.03 13.29 7.75
C GLY A 159 2.61 14.71 7.82
N TYR A 160 3.81 14.89 7.31
CA TYR A 160 4.55 16.15 7.39
C TYR A 160 4.32 17.07 6.16
N GLY A 161 4.07 18.36 6.42
CA GLY A 161 3.91 19.37 5.37
C GLY A 161 2.58 19.31 4.60
N ALA A 162 2.49 20.10 3.53
CA ALA A 162 1.35 20.13 2.62
C ALA A 162 1.51 19.12 1.48
N ARG A 163 0.40 18.53 1.04
CA ARG A 163 0.38 17.57 -0.07
C ARG A 163 0.67 18.29 -1.39
N ASN A 164 1.60 17.77 -2.19
CA ASN A 164 1.83 18.23 -3.57
C ASN A 164 1.24 17.23 -4.59
N GLU A 165 1.31 17.56 -5.89
CA GLU A 165 0.77 16.68 -6.96
C GLU A 165 1.35 15.25 -6.89
N ARG A 166 2.66 15.11 -6.65
CA ARG A 166 3.32 13.80 -6.49
C ARG A 166 2.84 13.07 -5.23
N GLY A 167 2.57 13.81 -4.16
CA GLY A 167 1.94 13.31 -2.95
C GLY A 167 0.54 12.79 -3.22
N GLN A 168 -0.26 13.49 -4.05
CA GLN A 168 -1.57 13.00 -4.45
C GLN A 168 -1.46 11.73 -5.30
N ARG A 169 -0.52 11.66 -6.24
CA ARG A 169 -0.25 10.42 -7.00
C ARG A 169 0.14 9.25 -6.09
N LEU A 170 0.97 9.48 -5.07
CA LEU A 170 1.31 8.47 -4.08
C LEU A 170 0.09 8.06 -3.23
N ALA A 171 -0.79 9.01 -2.89
CA ALA A 171 -2.04 8.75 -2.18
C ALA A 171 -2.97 7.84 -3.00
N ASP A 172 -3.19 8.18 -4.27
CA ASP A 172 -4.02 7.42 -5.19
C ASP A 172 -3.43 6.01 -5.40
N PHE A 173 -2.11 5.93 -5.58
CA PHE A 173 -1.40 4.66 -5.71
C PHE A 173 -1.55 3.77 -4.46
N ALA A 174 -1.37 4.35 -3.26
CA ALA A 174 -1.55 3.66 -1.99
C ALA A 174 -2.99 3.13 -1.85
N GLU A 175 -3.98 3.89 -2.28
CA GLU A 175 -5.37 3.46 -2.29
C GLU A 175 -5.65 2.34 -3.31
N CYS A 176 -5.20 2.49 -4.56
CA CYS A 176 -5.35 1.48 -5.60
C CYS A 176 -4.68 0.15 -5.22
N THR A 177 -3.53 0.19 -4.56
CA THR A 177 -2.76 -0.98 -4.13
C THR A 177 -3.11 -1.48 -2.73
N LYS A 178 -3.97 -0.76 -2.01
CA LYS A 178 -4.33 -1.02 -0.61
C LYS A 178 -3.13 -1.07 0.33
N LEU A 179 -2.11 -0.25 0.06
CA LEU A 179 -0.92 -0.11 0.89
C LEU A 179 -1.06 1.07 1.83
N TYR A 180 -0.89 0.84 3.12
CA TYR A 180 -0.87 1.91 4.11
C TYR A 180 0.48 2.64 4.07
N VAL A 181 0.49 3.97 3.93
CA VAL A 181 1.71 4.79 4.12
C VAL A 181 1.98 4.92 5.62
N VAL A 182 2.68 3.95 6.19
CA VAL A 182 2.71 3.73 7.64
C VAL A 182 3.38 4.86 8.42
N ASN A 183 4.31 5.63 7.83
CA ASN A 183 4.92 6.81 8.44
C ASN A 183 3.88 7.78 9.02
N THR A 184 2.80 7.99 8.28
CA THR A 184 1.77 8.99 8.58
C THR A 184 0.81 8.56 9.71
N PHE A 185 0.91 7.32 10.20
CA PHE A 185 0.06 6.82 11.29
C PHE A 185 0.68 6.98 12.68
N PHE A 186 1.96 7.32 12.77
CA PHE A 186 2.65 7.50 14.05
C PHE A 186 2.86 8.97 14.38
N GLN A 187 2.50 9.36 15.60
CA GLN A 187 2.79 10.69 16.09
C GLN A 187 4.26 10.80 16.48
N LYS A 188 4.95 11.80 15.91
CA LYS A 188 6.36 12.10 16.11
C LYS A 188 6.54 13.59 16.27
N ARG A 189 7.57 13.97 17.04
CA ARG A 189 8.00 15.36 17.17
C ARG A 189 8.47 15.89 15.79
N PRO A 190 8.22 17.15 15.43
CA PRO A 190 8.56 17.70 14.11
C PRO A 190 10.02 17.44 13.67
N GLY A 191 10.99 17.62 14.58
CA GLY A 191 12.42 17.37 14.28
C GLY A 191 12.78 15.91 13.95
N ARG A 192 11.91 14.94 14.26
CA ARG A 192 12.10 13.51 14.00
C ARG A 192 11.24 12.98 12.83
N ARG A 193 10.69 13.87 12.00
CA ARG A 193 9.83 13.49 10.85
C ARG A 193 10.48 13.62 9.51
N TRP A 194 11.15 14.74 9.26
CA TRP A 194 11.70 15.02 7.94
C TRP A 194 12.73 13.95 7.55
N THR A 195 12.79 13.61 6.28
CA THR A 195 13.69 12.57 5.78
C THR A 195 14.72 13.15 4.83
N TRP A 196 14.46 14.36 4.33
CA TRP A 196 15.33 15.09 3.40
C TRP A 196 15.46 16.56 3.79
N ARG A 197 16.66 17.11 3.61
CA ARG A 197 16.94 18.56 3.69
C ARG A 197 17.37 19.09 2.32
N ALA A 198 16.92 20.28 1.98
CA ALA A 198 17.38 20.98 0.80
C ALA A 198 18.85 21.44 0.96
N PRO A 199 19.61 21.62 -0.13
CA PRO A 199 21.00 22.08 -0.08
C PRO A 199 21.19 23.44 0.62
N ASN A 200 20.14 24.27 0.66
CA ASN A 200 20.16 25.56 1.34
C ASN A 200 19.89 25.48 2.86
N ASP A 201 19.70 24.28 3.40
CA ASP A 201 19.36 23.93 4.80
C ASP A 201 18.11 24.62 5.39
N ARG A 202 17.36 25.36 4.58
CA ARG A 202 16.13 26.06 5.01
C ARG A 202 14.90 25.17 4.92
N THR A 203 14.87 24.27 3.95
CA THR A 203 13.69 23.44 3.66
C THR A 203 13.93 22.00 4.06
N ARG A 204 13.01 21.44 4.83
CA ARG A 204 13.01 20.02 5.22
C ARG A 204 11.69 19.39 4.79
N ASN A 205 11.73 18.20 4.22
CA ASN A 205 10.54 17.47 3.77
C ASN A 205 10.59 16.00 4.23
N GLU A 206 9.43 15.35 4.22
CA GLU A 206 9.30 13.89 4.34
C GLU A 206 8.98 13.37 2.94
N ILE A 207 9.93 12.69 2.30
CA ILE A 207 9.81 12.15 0.94
C ILE A 207 10.16 10.64 0.86
N ASP A 208 10.77 10.12 1.92
CA ASP A 208 11.08 8.71 2.08
C ASP A 208 9.96 8.03 2.89
N PHE A 209 9.36 6.97 2.35
CA PHE A 209 8.20 6.34 2.94
C PHE A 209 8.33 4.83 3.07
N VAL A 210 7.63 4.32 4.07
CA VAL A 210 7.34 2.91 4.24
C VAL A 210 5.86 2.70 3.95
N LEU A 211 5.57 1.84 2.97
CA LEU A 211 4.23 1.42 2.60
C LEU A 211 4.05 -0.06 2.97
N CYS A 212 2.90 -0.44 3.50
CA CYS A 212 2.66 -1.83 3.92
C CYS A 212 1.20 -2.25 3.71
N ASP A 213 0.98 -3.45 3.19
CA ASP A 213 -0.36 -4.02 2.99
C ASP A 213 -1.09 -4.28 4.32
N LYS A 214 -0.35 -4.60 5.38
CA LYS A 214 -0.86 -4.96 6.69
C LYS A 214 -0.30 -4.05 7.76
N LYS A 215 -0.85 -2.84 7.88
CA LYS A 215 -0.50 -1.84 8.92
C LYS A 215 -0.20 -2.42 10.31
N ARG A 216 -0.98 -3.41 10.76
CA ARG A 216 -0.87 -4.05 12.09
C ARG A 216 0.51 -4.62 12.43
N ILE A 217 1.29 -5.04 11.43
CA ILE A 217 2.62 -5.63 11.63
C ILE A 217 3.67 -4.56 11.92
N VAL A 218 3.42 -3.33 11.50
CA VAL A 218 4.30 -2.20 11.73
C VAL A 218 3.96 -1.61 13.10
N LYS A 219 4.91 -1.68 14.04
CA LYS A 219 4.74 -1.17 15.41
C LYS A 219 5.30 0.23 15.61
N ASP A 220 6.28 0.61 14.80
CA ASP A 220 6.84 1.94 14.81
C ASP A 220 7.51 2.25 13.47
N VAL A 221 7.51 3.52 13.09
CA VAL A 221 8.37 4.07 12.04
C VAL A 221 9.11 5.26 12.63
N SER A 222 10.44 5.24 12.61
CA SER A 222 11.27 6.26 13.22
C SER A 222 12.36 6.72 12.25
N VAL A 223 12.54 8.02 12.13
CA VAL A 223 13.71 8.58 11.45
C VAL A 223 14.90 8.58 12.41
N ILE A 224 16.01 8.04 11.96
CA ILE A 224 17.27 8.01 12.70
C ILE A 224 17.90 9.40 12.66
N ALA A 225 18.44 9.85 13.79
CA ALA A 225 19.08 11.15 13.89
C ALA A 225 20.37 11.17 13.07
N GLU A 226 20.69 12.32 12.47
CA GLU A 226 21.89 12.49 11.64
C GLU A 226 23.18 12.25 12.42
N SER A 227 23.19 12.58 13.72
CA SER A 227 24.33 12.30 14.59
C SER A 227 24.63 10.80 14.79
N LYS A 228 23.79 9.90 14.27
CA LYS A 228 23.98 8.45 14.34
C LYS A 228 24.35 7.81 13.01
N VAL A 229 24.11 8.50 11.88
CA VAL A 229 24.43 8.02 10.53
C VAL A 229 24.95 9.23 9.77
N CYS A 230 26.26 9.33 9.60
CA CYS A 230 26.91 10.47 8.99
C CYS A 230 27.59 10.12 7.66
N VAL A 231 26.82 9.65 6.67
CA VAL A 231 27.37 9.33 5.33
C VAL A 231 27.30 10.50 4.33
N HIS A 232 27.31 11.74 4.82
CA HIS A 232 27.22 12.95 3.99
C HIS A 232 26.01 12.98 3.03
N SER A 233 24.93 12.30 3.38
CA SER A 233 23.65 12.39 2.67
C SER A 233 22.82 13.57 3.19
N ASP A 234 22.03 14.17 2.30
CA ASP A 234 20.95 15.10 2.64
C ASP A 234 19.67 14.37 3.08
N HIS A 235 19.67 13.04 3.02
CA HIS A 235 18.62 12.21 3.57
C HIS A 235 18.97 11.64 4.95
N ARG A 236 17.95 11.18 5.66
CA ARG A 236 18.04 10.48 6.94
C ARG A 236 17.49 9.06 6.81
N LEU A 237 18.21 8.11 7.39
CA LEU A 237 17.80 6.71 7.47
C LEU A 237 16.46 6.58 8.22
N ILE A 238 15.49 5.91 7.60
CA ILE A 238 14.25 5.51 8.27
C ILE A 238 14.40 4.08 8.78
N ARG A 239 13.79 3.81 9.93
CA ARG A 239 13.61 2.46 10.47
C ARG A 239 12.15 2.17 10.77
N ALA A 240 11.62 1.10 10.19
CA ALA A 240 10.33 0.50 10.51
C ALA A 240 10.50 -0.77 11.36
N LYS A 241 9.83 -0.81 12.51
CA LYS A 241 9.80 -1.97 13.41
C LYS A 241 8.67 -2.90 12.99
N ILE A 242 9.01 -4.06 12.46
CA ILE A 242 8.09 -5.10 12.00
C ILE A 242 8.01 -6.24 13.01
N VAL A 243 6.79 -6.50 13.49
CA VAL A 243 6.46 -7.59 14.41
C VAL A 243 5.33 -8.41 13.80
N VAL A 244 5.65 -9.65 13.46
CA VAL A 244 4.70 -10.62 12.92
C VAL A 244 4.47 -11.70 13.97
N ASP A 245 3.25 -11.78 14.50
CA ASP A 245 2.80 -12.91 15.31
C ASP A 245 2.10 -13.92 14.40
N LEU A 246 2.79 -15.02 14.11
CA LEU A 246 2.27 -16.09 13.26
C LEU A 246 1.03 -16.77 13.85
N ARG A 247 0.95 -16.91 15.19
CA ARG A 247 -0.21 -17.54 15.85
C ARG A 247 -1.44 -16.64 15.77
N GLU A 248 -1.25 -15.34 15.98
CA GLU A 248 -2.33 -14.37 15.81
C GLU A 248 -2.82 -14.33 14.36
N GLU A 249 -1.91 -14.38 13.38
CA GLU A 249 -2.28 -14.40 11.97
C GLU A 249 -3.10 -15.64 11.61
N SER A 250 -2.68 -16.84 12.06
CA SER A 250 -3.44 -18.07 11.85
C SER A 250 -4.85 -17.99 12.44
N ARG A 251 -4.99 -17.47 13.67
CA ARG A 251 -6.31 -17.27 14.30
C ARG A 251 -7.19 -16.29 13.53
N ARG A 252 -6.62 -15.22 12.97
CA ARG A 252 -7.37 -14.25 12.16
C ARG A 252 -7.85 -14.85 10.85
N LEU A 253 -7.01 -15.63 10.18
CA LEU A 253 -7.38 -16.32 8.93
C LEU A 253 -8.51 -17.32 9.18
N ALA A 254 -8.45 -18.09 10.28
CA ALA A 254 -9.53 -19.00 10.69
C ALA A 254 -10.84 -18.25 11.00
N ARG A 255 -10.78 -17.11 11.71
CA ARG A 255 -11.98 -16.28 11.95
C ARG A 255 -12.54 -15.69 10.66
N ALA A 256 -11.68 -15.31 9.72
CA ALA A 256 -12.10 -14.75 8.44
C ALA A 256 -12.78 -15.81 7.57
N SER A 257 -12.29 -17.06 7.57
CA SER A 257 -12.96 -18.16 6.85
C SER A 257 -14.29 -18.56 7.49
N GLN A 258 -14.46 -18.33 8.79
CA GLN A 258 -15.71 -18.58 9.51
C GLN A 258 -16.74 -17.43 9.43
N ARG A 259 -16.36 -16.25 8.92
CA ARG A 259 -17.28 -15.12 8.78
C ARG A 259 -18.35 -15.42 7.72
N ARG A 260 -19.59 -15.61 8.18
CA ARG A 260 -20.77 -15.62 7.30
C ARG A 260 -20.96 -14.23 6.68
N LYS A 261 -21.25 -14.16 5.39
CA LYS A 261 -21.58 -12.89 4.72
C LYS A 261 -22.85 -12.31 5.37
N PRO A 262 -22.93 -10.98 5.61
CA PRO A 262 -24.13 -10.37 6.15
C PRO A 262 -25.33 -10.70 5.26
N GLN A 263 -26.40 -11.18 5.89
CA GLN A 263 -27.66 -11.49 5.23
C GLN A 263 -28.58 -10.27 5.30
N GLN A 264 -29.42 -10.10 4.29
CA GLN A 264 -30.46 -9.08 4.24
C GLN A 264 -31.80 -9.78 3.97
N PHE A 265 -32.82 -9.37 4.71
CA PHE A 265 -34.19 -9.80 4.45
C PHE A 265 -34.76 -8.96 3.31
N SER A 266 -35.27 -9.63 2.28
CA SER A 266 -36.00 -8.98 1.19
C SER A 266 -37.49 -9.20 1.38
N GLU A 267 -38.21 -8.11 1.65
CA GLU A 267 -39.66 -8.13 1.85
C GLU A 267 -40.39 -8.61 0.58
N ALA A 268 -39.97 -8.15 -0.59
CA ALA A 268 -40.56 -8.56 -1.86
C ALA A 268 -40.45 -10.07 -2.11
N LEU A 269 -39.29 -10.68 -1.82
CA LEU A 269 -39.10 -12.12 -1.95
C LEU A 269 -39.88 -12.90 -0.89
N PHE A 270 -40.09 -12.32 0.29
CA PHE A 270 -40.92 -12.93 1.32
C PHE A 270 -42.39 -12.97 0.91
N THR A 271 -42.92 -11.85 0.38
CA THR A 271 -44.28 -11.77 -0.13
C THR A 271 -44.50 -12.79 -1.24
N GLN A 272 -43.58 -12.85 -2.22
CA GLN A 272 -43.63 -13.87 -3.27
C GLN A 272 -43.60 -15.30 -2.73
N ALA A 273 -42.76 -15.58 -1.72
CA ALA A 273 -42.67 -16.90 -1.12
C ALA A 273 -43.97 -17.28 -0.37
N VAL A 274 -44.62 -16.33 0.30
CA VAL A 274 -45.89 -16.54 1.02
C VAL A 274 -47.04 -16.82 0.05
N GLU A 275 -47.08 -16.13 -1.09
CA GLU A 275 -48.11 -16.31 -2.13
C GLU A 275 -48.06 -17.69 -2.80
N HIS A 276 -46.86 -18.25 -2.97
CA HIS A 276 -46.68 -19.57 -3.58
C HIS A 276 -46.80 -20.75 -2.60
N VAL A 277 -46.92 -20.47 -1.29
CA VAL A 277 -47.10 -21.52 -0.28
C VAL A 277 -48.58 -21.90 -0.18
N ARG A 278 -48.86 -23.21 -0.24
CA ARG A 278 -50.20 -23.74 -0.02
C ARG A 278 -50.53 -23.77 1.48
N TRP A 279 -51.33 -22.82 1.90
CA TRP A 279 -51.86 -22.73 3.26
C TRP A 279 -53.00 -23.74 3.42
N SER A 280 -52.91 -24.59 4.44
CA SER A 280 -53.98 -25.53 4.79
C SER A 280 -54.83 -24.85 5.87
N MET A 281 -56.15 -24.81 5.67
CA MET A 281 -57.12 -24.29 6.66
C MET A 281 -57.91 -25.40 7.37
N TYR A 282 -57.64 -26.67 7.06
CA TYR A 282 -58.29 -27.78 7.75
C TYR A 282 -57.55 -28.06 9.06
N VAL A 283 -58.27 -27.95 10.17
CA VAL A 283 -57.73 -28.06 11.53
C VAL A 283 -58.57 -29.07 12.32
N GLU A 284 -57.98 -30.23 12.64
CA GLU A 284 -58.48 -31.14 13.68
C GLU A 284 -57.69 -30.97 14.99
N ASP A 285 -56.42 -30.54 14.88
CA ASP A 285 -55.49 -30.26 15.98
C ASP A 285 -54.89 -28.85 15.81
N ILE A 286 -55.14 -27.99 16.81
CA ILE A 286 -54.72 -26.59 16.81
C ILE A 286 -53.20 -26.46 16.93
N ASP A 287 -52.58 -27.31 17.75
CA ASP A 287 -51.15 -27.23 18.02
C ASP A 287 -50.35 -27.68 16.78
N GLY A 288 -50.75 -28.80 16.16
CA GLY A 288 -50.16 -29.25 14.89
C GLY A 288 -50.36 -28.28 13.73
N ALA A 289 -51.50 -27.59 13.66
CA ALA A 289 -51.74 -26.55 12.66
C ALA A 289 -50.84 -25.32 12.88
N TYR A 290 -50.62 -24.93 14.14
CA TYR A 290 -49.73 -23.83 14.49
C TYR A 290 -48.27 -24.13 14.11
N ASP A 291 -47.78 -25.33 14.45
CA ASP A 291 -46.42 -25.77 14.11
C ASP A 291 -46.21 -25.83 12.59
N SER A 292 -47.21 -26.30 11.84
CA SER A 292 -47.17 -26.32 10.37
C SER A 292 -47.05 -24.92 9.76
N ILE A 293 -47.76 -23.95 10.31
CA ILE A 293 -47.68 -22.54 9.87
C ILE A 293 -46.31 -21.97 10.22
N LEU A 294 -45.80 -22.26 11.42
CA LEU A 294 -44.49 -21.79 11.87
C LEU A 294 -43.37 -22.31 10.97
N GLU A 295 -43.39 -23.59 10.60
CA GLU A 295 -42.43 -24.20 9.67
C GLU A 295 -42.49 -23.55 8.29
N LYS A 296 -43.70 -23.32 7.76
CA LYS A 296 -43.89 -22.67 6.46
C LYS A 296 -43.38 -21.23 6.46
N LEU A 297 -43.65 -20.46 7.52
CA LEU A 297 -43.14 -19.11 7.69
C LEU A 297 -41.61 -19.07 7.83
N GLN A 298 -41.02 -20.03 8.56
CA GLN A 298 -39.57 -20.18 8.65
C GLN A 298 -38.96 -20.51 7.29
N LYS A 299 -39.63 -21.35 6.48
CA LYS A 299 -39.22 -21.66 5.10
C LYS A 299 -39.29 -20.42 4.21
N CYS A 300 -40.38 -19.66 4.23
CA CYS A 300 -40.49 -18.39 3.50
C CYS A 300 -39.41 -17.39 3.91
N ARG A 301 -39.15 -17.26 5.22
CA ARG A 301 -38.08 -16.40 5.74
C ARG A 301 -36.71 -16.83 5.22
N SER A 302 -36.44 -18.13 5.16
CA SER A 302 -35.17 -18.65 4.65
C SER A 302 -34.96 -18.30 3.17
N LEU A 303 -36.02 -18.37 2.35
CA LEU A 303 -36.01 -18.01 0.93
C LEU A 303 -35.84 -16.50 0.71
N ALA A 304 -36.44 -15.68 1.58
CA ALA A 304 -36.34 -14.22 1.56
C ALA A 304 -35.02 -13.68 2.12
N THR A 305 -34.24 -14.51 2.81
CA THR A 305 -32.96 -14.11 3.40
C THR A 305 -31.86 -14.23 2.36
N VAL A 306 -31.64 -13.14 1.63
CA VAL A 306 -30.61 -13.05 0.59
C VAL A 306 -29.27 -12.59 1.15
N LYS A 307 -28.19 -12.87 0.43
CA LYS A 307 -26.88 -12.29 0.75
C LYS A 307 -26.95 -10.80 0.47
N ARG A 308 -26.59 -9.97 1.45
CA ARG A 308 -26.49 -8.54 1.24
C ARG A 308 -25.41 -8.29 0.19
N GLU A 309 -25.80 -7.73 -0.95
CA GLU A 309 -24.82 -7.22 -1.90
C GLU A 309 -24.08 -6.06 -1.24
N GLY A 310 -22.75 -6.13 -1.26
CA GLY A 310 -21.96 -5.02 -0.79
C GLY A 310 -22.22 -3.84 -1.71
N GLN A 311 -22.81 -2.77 -1.19
CA GLN A 311 -22.82 -1.48 -1.88
C GLN A 311 -21.37 -1.01 -2.00
N CYS A 312 -20.70 -1.43 -3.07
CA CYS A 312 -19.45 -0.83 -3.48
C CYS A 312 -19.83 0.52 -4.08
N ARG A 313 -19.84 1.57 -3.24
CA ARG A 313 -20.08 2.93 -3.73
C ARG A 313 -18.97 3.26 -4.73
N LYS A 314 -19.34 3.38 -6.00
CA LYS A 314 -18.42 3.69 -7.08
C LYS A 314 -17.97 5.14 -6.88
N ARG A 315 -16.68 5.34 -6.63
CA ARG A 315 -16.07 6.67 -6.47
C ARG A 315 -15.76 7.33 -7.81
N LEU A 316 -15.69 6.52 -8.85
CA LEU A 316 -15.43 6.94 -10.21
C LEU A 316 -16.71 6.76 -11.01
N THR A 317 -16.97 7.71 -11.90
CA THR A 317 -18.06 7.69 -12.86
C THR A 317 -17.86 6.56 -13.87
N GLU A 318 -18.95 6.14 -14.52
CA GLU A 318 -18.88 5.10 -15.54
C GLU A 318 -18.05 5.54 -16.75
N ALA A 319 -18.04 6.84 -17.07
CA ALA A 319 -17.19 7.42 -18.09
C ALA A 319 -15.69 7.25 -17.76
N THR A 320 -15.27 7.59 -16.54
CA THR A 320 -13.87 7.40 -16.11
C THR A 320 -13.47 5.93 -16.06
N LEU A 321 -14.40 5.02 -15.71
CA LEU A 321 -14.16 3.58 -15.78
C LEU A 321 -13.98 3.07 -17.22
N GLN A 322 -14.72 3.63 -18.19
CA GLN A 322 -14.55 3.32 -19.61
C GLN A 322 -13.20 3.80 -20.14
N MET A 323 -12.82 5.04 -19.84
CA MET A 323 -11.49 5.58 -20.20
C MET A 323 -10.35 4.75 -19.56
N LEU A 324 -10.52 4.29 -18.32
CA LEU A 324 -9.55 3.38 -17.68
C LEU A 324 -9.46 2.02 -18.38
N SER A 325 -10.57 1.53 -18.93
CA SER A 325 -10.61 0.30 -19.72
C SER A 325 -9.89 0.48 -21.06
N GLU A 326 -10.13 1.61 -21.72
CA GLU A 326 -9.47 1.99 -22.97
C GLU A 326 -7.96 2.16 -22.79
N ARG A 327 -7.53 2.81 -21.69
CA ARG A 327 -6.12 2.88 -21.31
C ARG A 327 -5.50 1.49 -21.16
N ARG A 328 -6.20 0.55 -20.53
CA ARG A 328 -5.70 -0.84 -20.41
C ARG A 328 -5.58 -1.53 -21.76
N LYS A 329 -6.51 -1.29 -22.69
CA LYS A 329 -6.44 -1.85 -24.05
C LYS A 329 -5.22 -1.32 -24.79
N LEU A 330 -5.00 0.00 -24.76
CA LEU A 330 -3.84 0.64 -25.39
C LEU A 330 -2.52 0.17 -24.78
N ALA A 331 -2.44 0.07 -23.44
CA ALA A 331 -1.29 -0.46 -22.73
C ALA A 331 -1.00 -1.93 -23.09
N ASN A 332 -2.03 -2.78 -23.18
CA ASN A 332 -1.88 -4.18 -23.55
C ASN A 332 -1.49 -4.35 -25.04
N ALA A 333 -1.89 -3.42 -25.90
CA ALA A 333 -1.50 -3.38 -27.31
C ALA A 333 -0.08 -2.83 -27.53
N GLY A 334 0.62 -2.40 -26.46
CA GLY A 334 1.94 -1.78 -26.55
C GLY A 334 1.94 -0.38 -27.16
N ASN A 335 0.77 0.25 -27.30
CA ASN A 335 0.64 1.58 -27.87
C ASN A 335 0.87 2.65 -26.79
N THR A 336 2.12 3.10 -26.64
CA THR A 336 2.53 4.19 -25.75
C THR A 336 2.67 5.54 -26.49
N GLY A 337 1.94 5.70 -27.59
CA GLY A 337 1.97 6.89 -28.45
C GLY A 337 1.28 8.13 -27.85
N LEU A 338 1.05 9.14 -28.69
CA LEU A 338 0.45 10.42 -28.28
C LEU A 338 -0.97 10.27 -27.71
N GLU A 339 -1.78 9.38 -28.29
CA GLU A 339 -3.15 9.08 -27.85
C GLU A 339 -3.19 8.54 -26.41
N TYR A 340 -2.28 7.62 -26.06
CA TYR A 340 -2.14 7.10 -24.70
C TYR A 340 -1.83 8.20 -23.69
N LYS A 341 -0.96 9.15 -24.08
CA LYS A 341 -0.54 10.26 -23.22
C LYS A 341 -1.66 11.27 -22.98
N ILE A 342 -2.40 11.62 -24.04
CA ILE A 342 -3.59 12.48 -23.94
C ILE A 342 -4.61 11.81 -23.02
N LEU A 343 -4.88 10.52 -23.24
CA LEU A 343 -5.81 9.74 -22.42
C LEU A 343 -5.39 9.70 -20.95
N CYS A 344 -4.10 9.48 -20.64
CA CYS A 344 -3.61 9.49 -19.26
C CYS A 344 -3.71 10.88 -18.60
N LYS A 345 -3.50 11.96 -19.35
CA LYS A 345 -3.66 13.34 -18.84
C LYS A 345 -5.12 13.65 -18.54
N GLU A 346 -6.03 13.27 -19.44
CA GLU A 346 -7.47 13.43 -19.22
C GLU A 346 -7.97 12.57 -18.06
N LEU A 347 -7.54 11.31 -17.99
CA LEU A 347 -7.87 10.42 -16.87
C LEU A 347 -7.46 11.00 -15.51
N ARG A 348 -6.29 11.62 -15.41
CA ARG A 348 -5.86 12.29 -14.16
C ARG A 348 -6.82 13.41 -13.77
N ARG A 349 -7.24 14.23 -14.73
CA ARG A 349 -8.18 15.33 -14.48
C ARG A 349 -9.56 14.79 -14.06
N TRP A 350 -10.10 13.85 -14.81
CA TRP A 350 -11.40 13.26 -14.54
C TRP A 350 -11.44 12.50 -13.22
N MET A 351 -10.37 11.76 -12.87
CA MET A 351 -10.27 11.09 -11.58
C MET A 351 -10.25 12.09 -10.41
N ALA A 352 -9.56 13.23 -10.56
CA ALA A 352 -9.54 14.28 -9.55
C ALA A 352 -10.93 14.94 -9.39
N ASP A 353 -11.59 15.24 -10.51
CA ASP A 353 -12.92 15.83 -10.53
C ASP A 353 -13.98 14.86 -9.95
N ASP A 354 -13.92 13.58 -10.32
CA ASP A 354 -14.78 12.52 -9.76
C ASP A 354 -14.60 12.39 -8.25
N TYR A 355 -13.36 12.45 -7.76
CA TYR A 355 -13.08 12.37 -6.33
C TYR A 355 -13.63 13.57 -5.57
N GLU A 356 -13.45 14.79 -6.10
CA GLU A 356 -14.00 16.01 -5.51
C GLU A 356 -15.54 16.03 -5.54
N ASN A 357 -16.16 15.57 -6.63
CA ASN A 357 -17.61 15.49 -6.74
C ASN A 357 -18.19 14.45 -5.77
N PHE A 358 -17.60 13.25 -5.72
CA PHE A 358 -17.97 12.22 -4.75
C PHE A 358 -17.85 12.73 -3.30
N ARG A 359 -16.83 13.55 -3.01
CA ARG A 359 -16.65 14.19 -1.70
C ARG A 359 -17.74 15.21 -1.41
N LYS A 360 -18.07 16.09 -2.36
CA LYS A 360 -19.16 17.08 -2.24
C LYS A 360 -20.51 16.43 -1.97
N GLU A 361 -20.86 15.39 -2.74
CA GLU A 361 -22.10 14.64 -2.54
C GLU A 361 -22.19 14.03 -1.14
N ARG A 362 -21.08 13.51 -0.61
CA ARG A 362 -21.06 12.96 0.75
C ARG A 362 -21.21 14.01 1.84
N LEU A 363 -20.59 15.18 1.65
CA LEU A 363 -20.75 16.28 2.59
C LEU A 363 -22.19 16.79 2.59
N GLN A 364 -22.79 16.92 1.41
CA GLN A 364 -24.19 17.29 1.25
C GLN A 364 -25.12 16.27 1.90
N LYS A 365 -24.94 14.98 1.58
CA LYS A 365 -25.76 13.91 2.16
C LYS A 365 -25.63 13.80 3.68
N ALA A 366 -24.42 13.96 4.21
CA ALA A 366 -24.20 13.99 5.66
C ALA A 366 -24.90 15.18 6.33
N ALA A 367 -24.93 16.34 5.66
CA ALA A 367 -25.64 17.52 6.12
C ALA A 367 -27.17 17.32 6.09
N GLU A 368 -27.70 16.74 5.00
CA GLU A 368 -29.12 16.40 4.83
C GLU A 368 -29.58 15.37 5.87
N ASP A 369 -28.82 14.28 6.05
CA ASP A 369 -29.14 13.19 6.97
C ASP A 369 -28.85 13.53 8.45
N ARG A 370 -28.32 14.73 8.75
CA ARG A 370 -27.80 15.14 10.08
C ARG A 370 -26.92 14.06 10.72
N ALA A 371 -26.20 13.32 9.89
CA ALA A 371 -25.46 12.14 10.29
C ALA A 371 -23.95 12.40 10.21
N SER A 372 -23.18 11.74 11.08
CA SER A 372 -21.71 11.81 10.96
C SER A 372 -21.27 11.25 9.61
N LEU A 373 -20.18 11.77 9.02
CA LEU A 373 -19.55 11.24 7.80
C LEU A 373 -19.19 9.75 7.86
N LYS A 374 -19.12 9.14 9.06
CA LYS A 374 -18.93 7.69 9.23
C LYS A 374 -20.19 6.86 8.94
N LYS A 375 -21.36 7.49 8.95
CA LYS A 375 -22.68 6.88 8.73
C LYS A 375 -23.33 7.31 7.41
N ALA A 376 -22.89 8.42 6.82
CA ALA A 376 -23.38 8.98 5.54
C ALA A 376 -22.77 8.31 4.30
#